data_AF-A0A2G5KXS5-F1
#
_entry.id   AF-A0A2G5KXS5-F1
#
_cell.length_a   1.000
_cell.length_b   1.000
_cell.length_c   1.000
_cell.angle_alpha   90.00
_cell.angle_beta   90.00
_cell.angle_gamma   90.00
#
_symmetry.space_group_name_H-M   'P 1'
#
loop_
_entity.id
_entity.type
_entity.pdbx_description
1 polymer ?
#
loop_
_entity_poly.entity_id
_entity_poly.type
_entity_poly.pdbx_seq_one_letter_code
_entity_poly.pdbx_strand_id
1 'polypeptide(L)'
;MLWVLQVCGQQIERRTYYDQAHTTLKEVFFVNDTLENLLKGPYKSYYHSGQVKSEGEYLYNHATGDWVYYFENGNIRNTGAFFRGKSVGLWTYFYENGNKRSEGVLDDNQRAGAWTFYYESGGLKSSGEYIEGNKEGVWSYYYEEGSLKAQAFFKKGNGQYKEFYLSGNLKMEGLNRSGKSDSLWTYYYESGEKMAEGYYQKGLKSGPWKYFFKNGEISAEGGYVEGKTIGNWIYYHENGAKSAEGLQKDSHKDGYWKMFYQTGEMKGVGEFDEGTGEYNEYYISGKLKVNGHFKDDLNDGHWTYFDEEGNVEGEADFVEGLGQYKGYYLDGNLKMTGKISSGRRVGEWTLYKKNGEIAGKYHPVYQEDNPIFLTEEKLNDGRNEEEYEKPEYKYKRKKSRYFTPVVNEYRGVIFGTNPLMMLVGYAPFSVEYYMQERLGYELLYMYRRSPFFSSLTGESMGDVFVEGHSLQFKQKFYNKDQKHGMIYIGQAAGVDINRYSAIVNGGATDKTISEGETEYYYGVIVGDRWMKNPGNAGFTIDAYFGLGLGYRYISKDYQDKAWDSVFEEVPRAGVYVPIFFGINIGYLGFKKHQTNGPVR
;
A
#
# COMPACT_ATOMS: atom_id res chain seq x y z
N MET A 1 81.25 1.86 4.05
CA MET A 1 80.87 1.01 2.91
C MET A 1 80.95 -0.44 3.39
N LEU A 2 79.86 -0.95 3.96
CA LEU A 2 79.75 -2.35 4.39
C LEU A 2 78.64 -2.95 3.53
N TRP A 3 79.05 -3.73 2.54
CA TRP A 3 78.17 -4.50 1.69
C TRP A 3 77.58 -5.64 2.51
N VAL A 4 76.30 -5.55 2.87
CA VAL A 4 75.54 -6.71 3.32
C VAL A 4 75.12 -7.46 2.07
N LEU A 5 75.77 -8.60 1.83
CA LEU A 5 75.37 -9.59 0.84
C LEU A 5 73.93 -10.03 1.11
N GLN A 6 72.99 -9.54 0.31
CA GLN A 6 71.65 -10.10 0.22
C GLN A 6 71.78 -11.41 -0.57
N VAL A 7 71.89 -12.53 0.14
CA VAL A 7 71.76 -13.86 -0.46
C VAL A 7 70.32 -13.97 -0.95
N CYS A 8 70.09 -13.68 -2.24
CA CYS A 8 68.87 -14.03 -2.94
C CYS A 8 68.79 -15.56 -2.99
N GLY A 9 68.20 -16.18 -1.97
CA GLY A 9 67.75 -17.56 -2.06
C GLY A 9 66.77 -17.67 -3.22
N GLN A 10 67.10 -18.50 -4.21
CA GLN A 10 66.30 -18.74 -5.39
C GLN A 10 64.95 -19.33 -4.98
N GLN A 11 63.86 -18.58 -5.18
CA GLN A 11 62.51 -19.09 -4.93
C GLN A 11 62.23 -20.24 -5.92
N ILE A 12 61.65 -21.33 -5.42
CA ILE A 12 61.34 -22.51 -6.24
C ILE A 12 59.84 -22.50 -6.54
N GLU A 13 59.48 -22.36 -7.81
CA GLU A 13 58.10 -22.49 -8.27
C GLU A 13 57.63 -23.94 -8.17
N ARG A 14 56.43 -24.14 -7.64
CA ARG A 14 55.72 -25.41 -7.53
C ARG A 14 54.34 -25.27 -8.14
N ARG A 15 53.87 -26.36 -8.75
CA ARG A 15 52.53 -26.47 -9.35
C ARG A 15 51.84 -27.72 -8.84
N THR A 16 50.56 -27.61 -8.56
CA THR A 16 49.68 -28.76 -8.27
C THR A 16 48.54 -28.80 -9.26
N TYR A 17 47.95 -29.99 -9.45
CA TYR A 17 46.92 -30.25 -10.45
C TYR A 17 45.75 -30.98 -9.79
N TYR A 18 44.55 -30.82 -10.35
CA TYR A 18 43.36 -31.54 -9.88
C TYR A 18 43.36 -33.01 -10.30
N ASP A 19 44.01 -33.31 -11.43
CA ASP A 19 44.07 -34.62 -12.05
C ASP A 19 45.51 -35.18 -12.08
N GLN A 20 45.62 -36.50 -12.09
CA GLN A 20 46.91 -37.19 -12.18
C GLN A 20 47.60 -37.00 -13.55
N ALA A 21 46.85 -36.65 -14.60
CA ALA A 21 47.39 -36.39 -15.93
C ALA A 21 48.03 -35.00 -16.07
N HIS A 22 48.01 -34.18 -15.01
CA HIS A 22 48.58 -32.83 -14.96
C HIS A 22 47.99 -31.88 -16.03
N THR A 23 46.69 -32.02 -16.31
CA THR A 23 46.00 -31.23 -17.34
C THR A 23 45.26 -30.02 -16.79
N THR A 24 44.72 -30.11 -15.58
CA THR A 24 43.95 -29.06 -14.93
C THR A 24 44.72 -28.50 -13.74
N LEU A 25 45.29 -27.30 -13.93
CA LEU A 25 46.08 -26.61 -12.91
C LEU A 25 45.22 -26.28 -11.67
N LYS A 26 45.74 -26.59 -10.48
CA LYS A 26 45.10 -26.31 -9.20
C LYS A 26 45.69 -25.06 -8.56
N GLU A 27 47.00 -25.05 -8.32
CA GLU A 27 47.70 -23.96 -7.65
C GLU A 27 49.13 -23.80 -8.18
N VAL A 28 49.62 -22.55 -8.20
CA VAL A 28 51.02 -22.16 -8.46
C VAL A 28 51.51 -21.38 -7.24
N PHE A 29 52.63 -21.80 -6.67
CA PHE A 29 53.19 -21.21 -5.45
C PHE A 29 54.70 -21.31 -5.41
N PHE A 30 55.34 -20.53 -4.54
CA PHE A 30 56.79 -20.50 -4.40
C PHE A 30 57.20 -20.92 -2.99
N VAL A 31 58.27 -21.70 -2.88
CA VAL A 31 58.86 -22.11 -1.59
C VAL A 31 60.28 -21.56 -1.42
N ASN A 32 60.71 -21.38 -0.17
CA ASN A 32 62.03 -20.86 0.20
C ASN A 32 63.17 -21.86 -0.03
N ASP A 33 62.90 -23.17 0.09
CA ASP A 33 63.85 -24.26 -0.04
C ASP A 33 63.13 -25.58 -0.37
N THR A 34 63.89 -26.67 -0.54
CA THR A 34 63.36 -28.03 -0.78
C THR A 34 63.20 -28.88 0.48
N LEU A 35 63.67 -28.39 1.63
CA LEU A 35 63.74 -29.11 2.90
C LEU A 35 62.47 -28.87 3.73
N GLU A 36 62.23 -27.63 4.13
CA GLU A 36 61.08 -27.19 4.91
C GLU A 36 59.88 -26.84 4.01
N ASN A 37 60.13 -26.49 2.74
CA ASN A 37 59.10 -26.10 1.76
C ASN A 37 58.15 -25.00 2.28
N LEU A 38 58.67 -23.99 3.01
CA LEU A 38 57.86 -22.89 3.50
C LEU A 38 57.46 -21.97 2.32
N LEU A 39 56.17 -21.66 2.22
CA LEU A 39 55.63 -20.77 1.19
C LEU A 39 56.26 -19.38 1.31
N LYS A 40 56.89 -18.90 0.23
CA LYS A 40 57.54 -17.59 0.16
C LYS A 40 57.50 -17.07 -1.28
N GLY A 41 56.72 -16.02 -1.50
CA GLY A 41 56.55 -15.36 -2.80
C GLY A 41 55.10 -15.38 -3.28
N PRO A 42 54.87 -15.07 -4.58
CA PRO A 42 53.53 -14.96 -5.12
C PRO A 42 52.78 -16.30 -5.09
N TYR A 43 51.46 -16.24 -5.02
CA TYR A 43 50.59 -17.39 -4.97
C TYR A 43 49.39 -17.17 -5.90
N LYS A 44 49.02 -18.20 -6.66
CA LYS A 44 47.77 -18.24 -7.44
C LYS A 44 47.10 -19.59 -7.30
N SER A 45 45.79 -19.59 -7.04
CA SER A 45 44.94 -20.78 -7.10
C SER A 45 43.92 -20.65 -8.22
N TYR A 46 43.43 -21.78 -8.73
CA TYR A 46 42.53 -21.85 -9.89
C TYR A 46 41.30 -22.71 -9.58
N TYR A 47 40.16 -22.36 -10.17
CA TYR A 47 38.98 -23.20 -10.24
C TYR A 47 39.21 -24.38 -11.20
N HIS A 48 38.33 -25.38 -11.15
CA HIS A 48 38.41 -26.52 -12.07
C HIS A 48 38.25 -26.09 -13.54
N SER A 49 37.54 -25.00 -13.80
CA SER A 49 37.41 -24.34 -15.11
C SER A 49 38.70 -23.66 -15.61
N GLY A 50 39.74 -23.54 -14.77
CA GLY A 50 40.98 -22.84 -15.09
C GLY A 50 40.95 -21.33 -14.84
N GLN A 51 39.81 -20.77 -14.43
CA GLN A 51 39.73 -19.37 -13.98
C GLN A 51 40.47 -19.17 -12.66
N VAL A 52 41.09 -18.00 -12.47
CA VAL A 52 41.80 -17.68 -11.22
C VAL A 52 40.78 -17.67 -10.07
N LYS A 53 41.13 -18.31 -8.96
CA LYS A 53 40.31 -18.42 -7.75
C LYS A 53 40.80 -17.48 -6.64
N SER A 54 42.10 -17.35 -6.48
CA SER A 54 42.72 -16.39 -5.58
C SER A 54 44.14 -16.08 -5.97
N GLU A 55 44.62 -14.88 -5.65
CA GLU A 55 46.02 -14.51 -5.76
C GLU A 55 46.47 -13.60 -4.62
N GLY A 56 47.76 -13.65 -4.30
CA GLY A 56 48.38 -12.86 -3.24
C GLY A 56 49.83 -13.28 -3.00
N GLU A 57 50.37 -12.98 -1.83
CA GLU A 57 51.74 -13.32 -1.45
C GLU A 57 51.78 -14.08 -0.11
N TYR A 58 52.71 -15.02 -0.01
CA TYR A 58 53.10 -15.66 1.25
C TYR A 58 54.50 -15.23 1.68
N LEU A 59 54.68 -15.05 2.98
CA LEU A 59 55.99 -14.91 3.63
C LEU A 59 56.09 -15.95 4.75
N TYR A 60 56.84 -17.01 4.49
CA TYR A 60 57.06 -18.14 5.40
C TYR A 60 55.73 -18.75 5.92
N ASN A 61 54.91 -19.28 5.00
CA ASN A 61 53.57 -19.86 5.28
C ASN A 61 52.49 -18.88 5.78
N HIS A 62 52.82 -17.61 5.99
CA HIS A 62 51.85 -16.60 6.39
C HIS A 62 51.46 -15.73 5.20
N ALA A 63 50.15 -15.63 4.93
CA ALA A 63 49.63 -14.69 3.94
C ALA A 63 50.07 -13.25 4.32
N THR A 64 50.56 -12.51 3.34
CA THR A 64 51.04 -11.13 3.49
C THR A 64 50.67 -10.30 2.26
N GLY A 65 50.58 -8.98 2.44
CA GLY A 65 50.28 -8.05 1.35
C GLY A 65 48.83 -8.12 0.89
N ASP A 66 48.57 -7.61 -0.31
CA ASP A 66 47.22 -7.59 -0.89
C ASP A 66 46.83 -8.95 -1.44
N TRP A 67 45.59 -9.33 -1.17
CA TRP A 67 44.99 -10.58 -1.59
C TRP A 67 43.69 -10.32 -2.35
N VAL A 68 43.53 -10.99 -3.48
CA VAL A 68 42.33 -10.92 -4.31
C VAL A 68 41.75 -12.32 -4.46
N TYR A 69 40.46 -12.45 -4.21
CA TYR A 69 39.70 -13.68 -4.40
C TYR A 69 38.66 -13.43 -5.47
N TYR A 70 38.42 -14.41 -6.34
CA TYR A 70 37.53 -14.28 -7.48
C TYR A 70 36.38 -15.28 -7.39
N PHE A 71 35.25 -14.95 -8.00
CA PHE A 71 34.22 -15.91 -8.39
C PHE A 71 34.65 -16.67 -9.64
N GLU A 72 33.98 -17.78 -9.93
CA GLU A 72 34.32 -18.60 -11.10
C GLU A 72 34.03 -17.87 -12.44
N ASN A 73 33.17 -16.85 -12.42
CA ASN A 73 32.92 -15.98 -13.58
C ASN A 73 34.04 -14.94 -13.83
N GLY A 74 35.09 -14.92 -13.01
CA GLY A 74 36.23 -14.00 -13.10
C GLY A 74 36.04 -12.67 -12.38
N ASN A 75 34.84 -12.36 -11.86
CA ASN A 75 34.63 -11.15 -11.05
C ASN A 75 35.29 -11.30 -9.68
N ILE A 76 35.75 -10.18 -9.11
CA ILE A 76 36.31 -10.18 -7.75
C ILE A 76 35.20 -10.55 -6.76
N ARG A 77 35.49 -11.49 -5.87
CA ARG A 77 34.65 -11.92 -4.75
C ARG A 77 34.95 -11.12 -3.48
N ASN A 78 36.23 -10.95 -3.18
CA ASN A 78 36.70 -10.05 -2.13
C ASN A 78 38.17 -9.72 -2.30
N THR A 79 38.58 -8.60 -1.71
CA THR A 79 39.96 -8.13 -1.72
C THR A 79 40.28 -7.39 -0.41
N GLY A 80 41.54 -7.48 0.02
CA GLY A 80 42.06 -6.82 1.22
C GLY A 80 43.47 -7.28 1.53
N ALA A 81 44.05 -6.75 2.61
CA ALA A 81 45.42 -7.05 2.99
C ALA A 81 45.52 -8.08 4.12
N PHE A 82 46.60 -8.85 4.11
CA PHE A 82 47.04 -9.69 5.23
C PHE A 82 48.37 -9.19 5.79
N PHE A 83 48.53 -9.33 7.11
CA PHE A 83 49.80 -9.18 7.80
C PHE A 83 50.00 -10.38 8.72
N ARG A 84 51.05 -11.17 8.45
CA ARG A 84 51.37 -12.40 9.20
C ARG A 84 50.18 -13.38 9.31
N GLY A 85 49.44 -13.55 8.21
CA GLY A 85 48.30 -14.46 8.12
C GLY A 85 47.00 -13.94 8.74
N LYS A 86 46.98 -12.70 9.23
CA LYS A 86 45.79 -12.04 9.79
C LYS A 86 45.30 -10.95 8.86
N SER A 87 44.01 -10.89 8.60
CA SER A 87 43.43 -9.84 7.74
C SER A 87 43.53 -8.49 8.43
N VAL A 88 44.07 -7.49 7.73
CA VAL A 88 44.28 -6.13 8.23
C VAL A 88 43.81 -5.09 7.20
N GLY A 89 43.40 -3.92 7.67
CA GLY A 89 43.07 -2.78 6.82
C GLY A 89 41.70 -2.91 6.14
N LEU A 90 41.52 -2.17 5.03
CA LEU A 90 40.25 -2.13 4.32
C LEU A 90 40.02 -3.43 3.55
N TRP A 91 38.86 -4.04 3.79
CA TRP A 91 38.38 -5.20 3.06
C TRP A 91 37.12 -4.87 2.30
N THR A 92 37.08 -5.27 1.02
CA THR A 92 35.92 -5.11 0.15
C THR A 92 35.42 -6.47 -0.32
N TYR A 93 34.11 -6.68 -0.22
CA TYR A 93 33.43 -7.89 -0.65
C TYR A 93 32.43 -7.53 -1.74
N PHE A 94 32.22 -8.43 -2.69
CA PHE A 94 31.36 -8.19 -3.85
C PHE A 94 30.35 -9.32 -4.03
N TYR A 95 29.28 -9.05 -4.77
CA TYR A 95 28.36 -10.03 -5.33
C TYR A 95 28.90 -10.55 -6.68
N GLU A 96 28.34 -11.65 -7.18
CA GLU A 96 28.78 -12.25 -8.45
C GLU A 96 28.60 -11.32 -9.66
N ASN A 97 27.64 -10.39 -9.59
CA ASN A 97 27.42 -9.37 -10.61
C ASN A 97 28.46 -8.22 -10.61
N GLY A 98 29.43 -8.25 -9.69
CA GLY A 98 30.49 -7.26 -9.54
C GLY A 98 30.13 -6.05 -8.67
N ASN A 99 28.89 -5.92 -8.19
CA ASN A 99 28.52 -4.86 -7.26
C ASN A 99 29.10 -5.14 -5.88
N LYS A 100 29.45 -4.06 -5.14
CA LYS A 100 29.89 -4.19 -3.75
C LYS A 100 28.79 -4.84 -2.91
N ARG A 101 29.20 -5.74 -2.03
CA ARG A 101 28.35 -6.41 -1.03
C ARG A 101 28.57 -5.80 0.35
N SER A 102 29.82 -5.57 0.71
CA SER A 102 30.19 -4.91 1.96
C SER A 102 31.63 -4.43 1.93
N GLU A 103 31.92 -3.40 2.72
CA GLU A 103 33.28 -2.95 2.95
C GLU A 103 33.48 -2.44 4.37
N GLY A 104 34.71 -2.51 4.87
CA GLY A 104 35.08 -2.00 6.18
C GLY A 104 36.46 -2.49 6.62
N VAL A 105 36.91 -2.01 7.78
CA VAL A 105 38.22 -2.38 8.30
C VAL A 105 38.16 -3.73 9.01
N LEU A 106 39.10 -4.61 8.69
CA LEU A 106 39.44 -5.75 9.52
C LEU A 106 40.71 -5.45 10.32
N ASP A 107 40.68 -5.79 11.60
CA ASP A 107 41.84 -5.80 12.49
C ASP A 107 41.90 -7.17 13.16
N ASP A 108 42.99 -7.89 12.95
CA ASP A 108 43.20 -9.25 13.46
C ASP A 108 42.01 -10.20 13.21
N ASN A 109 41.54 -10.27 11.95
CA ASN A 109 40.37 -11.08 11.53
C ASN A 109 39.01 -10.64 12.11
N GLN A 110 38.94 -9.56 12.86
CA GLN A 110 37.71 -9.02 13.42
C GLN A 110 37.32 -7.71 12.73
N ARG A 111 36.01 -7.44 12.66
CA ARG A 111 35.51 -6.16 12.15
C ARG A 111 35.85 -5.04 13.13
N ALA A 112 36.36 -3.94 12.60
CA ALA A 112 36.66 -2.72 13.34
C ALA A 112 36.22 -1.49 12.53
N GLY A 113 35.88 -0.41 13.24
CA GLY A 113 35.51 0.88 12.66
C GLY A 113 34.24 0.82 11.81
N ALA A 114 34.14 1.75 10.86
CA ALA A 114 32.97 1.87 9.99
C ALA A 114 32.87 0.69 9.03
N TRP A 115 31.66 0.15 8.91
CA TRP A 115 31.29 -0.88 7.96
C TRP A 115 30.04 -0.48 7.20
N THR A 116 30.05 -0.78 5.90
CA THR A 116 28.96 -0.51 4.98
C THR A 116 28.57 -1.80 4.27
N PHE A 117 27.27 -2.02 4.11
CA PHE A 117 26.69 -3.18 3.43
C PHE A 117 25.72 -2.69 2.36
N TYR A 118 25.66 -3.43 1.26
CA TYR A 118 24.89 -3.06 0.08
C TYR A 118 23.95 -4.20 -0.35
N TYR A 119 22.87 -3.84 -1.03
CA TYR A 119 22.03 -4.76 -1.78
C TYR A 119 22.73 -5.19 -3.06
N GLU A 120 22.29 -6.29 -3.66
CA GLU A 120 22.86 -6.79 -4.92
C GLU A 120 22.64 -5.82 -6.09
N SER A 121 21.59 -4.99 -6.01
CA SER A 121 21.32 -3.86 -6.90
C SER A 121 22.31 -2.69 -6.75
N GLY A 122 23.17 -2.71 -5.72
CA GLY A 122 24.14 -1.66 -5.41
C GLY A 122 23.65 -0.60 -4.43
N GLY A 123 22.36 -0.59 -4.07
CA GLY A 123 21.80 0.31 -3.07
C GLY A 123 22.37 0.07 -1.67
N LEU A 124 22.44 1.12 -0.84
CA LEU A 124 22.88 1.00 0.55
C LEU A 124 21.90 0.13 1.33
N LYS A 125 22.39 -0.88 2.04
CA LYS A 125 21.58 -1.81 2.84
C LYS A 125 21.67 -1.50 4.33
N SER A 126 22.88 -1.30 4.83
CA SER A 126 23.09 -0.89 6.21
C SER A 126 24.50 -0.35 6.43
N SER A 127 24.66 0.48 7.45
CA SER A 127 25.97 0.97 7.88
C SER A 127 26.01 1.20 9.39
N GLY A 128 27.21 1.17 9.96
CA GLY A 128 27.45 1.43 11.36
C GLY A 128 28.90 1.12 11.74
N GLU A 129 29.19 1.13 13.04
CA GLU A 129 30.54 0.88 13.56
C GLU A 129 30.65 -0.46 14.27
N TYR A 130 31.85 -1.05 14.19
CA TYR A 130 32.28 -2.18 14.99
C TYR A 130 33.41 -1.78 15.94
N ILE A 131 33.32 -2.20 17.19
CA ILE A 131 34.40 -2.15 18.18
C ILE A 131 34.61 -3.58 18.69
N GLU A 132 35.85 -4.09 18.59
CA GLU A 132 36.21 -5.47 19.02
C GLU A 132 35.25 -6.53 18.44
N GLY A 133 34.95 -6.43 17.14
CA GLY A 133 34.07 -7.37 16.44
C GLY A 133 32.57 -7.21 16.74
N ASN A 134 32.17 -6.32 17.66
CA ASN A 134 30.79 -6.10 18.06
C ASN A 134 30.22 -4.79 17.50
N LYS A 135 28.93 -4.77 17.15
CA LYS A 135 28.25 -3.54 16.74
C LYS A 135 28.26 -2.52 17.89
N GLU A 136 28.67 -1.30 17.60
CA GLU A 136 28.65 -0.18 18.54
C GLU A 136 28.08 1.08 17.84
N GLY A 137 27.48 1.98 18.62
CA GLY A 137 26.91 3.22 18.14
C GLY A 137 25.62 3.02 17.34
N VAL A 138 25.32 3.97 16.46
CA VAL A 138 24.13 3.94 15.63
C VAL A 138 24.37 3.08 14.40
N TRP A 139 23.50 2.08 14.22
CA TRP A 139 23.39 1.30 13.01
C TRP A 139 22.15 1.68 12.24
N SER A 140 22.34 2.09 10.99
CA SER A 140 21.27 2.46 10.07
C SER A 140 21.02 1.34 9.08
N TYR A 141 19.76 1.06 8.79
CA TYR A 141 19.32 0.07 7.82
C TYR A 141 18.38 0.76 6.85
N TYR A 142 18.47 0.38 5.58
CA TYR A 142 17.75 1.04 4.49
C TYR A 142 16.94 0.01 3.71
N TYR A 143 15.82 0.46 3.15
CA TYR A 143 15.10 -0.26 2.13
C TYR A 143 15.86 -0.18 0.79
N GLU A 144 15.50 -1.01 -0.18
CA GLU A 144 16.26 -1.16 -1.43
C GLU A 144 16.20 0.11 -2.30
N GLU A 145 15.09 0.86 -2.25
CA GLU A 145 14.94 2.16 -2.90
C GLU A 145 15.63 3.32 -2.14
N GLY A 146 16.30 3.03 -1.02
CA GLY A 146 17.19 3.94 -0.31
C GLY A 146 16.55 4.69 0.87
N SER A 147 15.25 4.51 1.13
CA SER A 147 14.60 5.11 2.30
C SER A 147 15.08 4.44 3.61
N LEU A 148 15.11 5.19 4.71
CA LEU A 148 15.55 4.68 6.01
C LEU A 148 14.52 3.66 6.53
N LYS A 149 14.97 2.43 6.75
CA LYS A 149 14.14 1.33 7.25
C LYS A 149 14.17 1.24 8.77
N ALA A 150 15.35 1.30 9.36
CA ALA A 150 15.50 1.19 10.80
C ALA A 150 16.78 1.86 11.29
N GLN A 151 16.77 2.23 12.56
CA GLN A 151 17.95 2.62 13.32
C GLN A 151 18.01 1.81 14.62
N ALA A 152 19.19 1.29 14.92
CA ALA A 152 19.47 0.58 16.15
C ALA A 152 20.70 1.18 16.82
N PHE A 153 20.56 1.67 18.05
CA PHE A 153 21.68 2.08 18.86
C PHE A 153 22.22 0.87 19.63
N PHE A 154 23.51 0.59 19.48
CA PHE A 154 24.20 -0.49 20.17
C PHE A 154 25.24 0.11 21.12
N LYS A 155 25.12 -0.22 22.41
CA LYS A 155 26.15 -0.01 23.42
C LYS A 155 26.27 -1.28 24.23
N LYS A 156 27.30 -2.09 23.94
CA LYS A 156 27.45 -3.45 24.49
C LYS A 156 26.16 -4.30 24.36
N GLY A 157 25.53 -4.26 23.18
CA GLY A 157 24.31 -5.01 22.88
C GLY A 157 22.99 -4.42 23.40
N ASN A 158 23.00 -3.21 23.96
CA ASN A 158 21.81 -2.52 24.45
C ASN A 158 21.60 -1.17 23.74
N GLY A 159 20.34 -0.79 23.52
CA GLY A 159 20.01 0.57 23.10
C GLY A 159 18.67 0.70 22.40
N GLN A 160 18.37 1.92 21.98
CA GLN A 160 17.10 2.26 21.34
C GLN A 160 17.01 1.67 19.94
N TYR A 161 15.83 1.18 19.59
CA TYR A 161 15.49 0.71 18.26
C TYR A 161 14.34 1.54 17.71
N LYS A 162 14.44 1.90 16.43
CA LYS A 162 13.39 2.57 15.66
C LYS A 162 13.26 1.87 14.31
N GLU A 163 12.04 1.62 13.88
CA GLU A 163 11.73 1.16 12.53
C GLU A 163 10.76 2.14 11.88
N PHE A 164 10.86 2.32 10.57
CA PHE A 164 10.07 3.26 9.79
C PHE A 164 9.34 2.51 8.66
N TYR A 165 8.21 3.05 8.24
CA TYR A 165 7.54 2.65 7.00
C TYR A 165 8.31 3.17 5.79
N LEU A 166 7.96 2.65 4.61
CA LEU A 166 8.51 3.11 3.32
C LEU A 166 8.30 4.61 3.09
N SER A 167 7.19 5.15 3.61
CA SER A 167 6.86 6.59 3.59
C SER A 167 7.78 7.44 4.47
N GLY A 168 8.62 6.82 5.32
CA GLY A 168 9.48 7.49 6.30
C GLY A 168 8.81 7.74 7.66
N ASN A 169 7.52 7.43 7.81
CA ASN A 169 6.81 7.57 9.07
C ASN A 169 7.28 6.50 10.08
N LEU A 170 7.36 6.87 11.36
CA LEU A 170 7.77 5.94 12.42
C LEU A 170 6.76 4.79 12.50
N LYS A 171 7.27 3.56 12.54
CA LYS A 171 6.48 2.33 12.60
C LYS A 171 6.48 1.75 14.00
N MET A 172 7.65 1.71 14.64
CA MET A 172 7.77 1.31 16.04
C MET A 172 9.06 1.85 16.64
N GLU A 173 9.06 2.01 17.96
CA GLU A 173 10.26 2.27 18.72
C GLU A 173 10.22 1.61 20.10
N GLY A 174 11.40 1.35 20.65
CA GLY A 174 11.54 0.76 21.98
C GLY A 174 12.99 0.52 22.36
N LEU A 175 13.19 -0.11 23.51
CA LEU A 175 14.52 -0.50 23.99
C LEU A 175 14.81 -1.96 23.63
N ASN A 176 16.03 -2.21 23.17
CA ASN A 176 16.59 -3.56 23.05
C ASN A 176 17.65 -3.77 24.13
N ARG A 177 17.59 -4.93 24.80
CA ARG A 177 18.65 -5.42 25.70
C ARG A 177 19.11 -6.81 25.27
N SER A 178 20.42 -6.97 25.10
CA SER A 178 21.03 -8.23 24.64
C SER A 178 20.36 -8.81 23.39
N GLY A 179 20.02 -7.94 22.43
CA GLY A 179 19.37 -8.32 21.18
C GLY A 179 17.87 -8.66 21.26
N LYS A 180 17.21 -8.47 22.41
CA LYS A 180 15.77 -8.72 22.58
C LYS A 180 15.04 -7.45 23.01
N SER A 181 13.76 -7.33 22.62
CA SER A 181 12.87 -6.25 23.06
C SER A 181 12.74 -6.24 24.59
N ASP A 182 12.81 -5.04 25.17
CA ASP A 182 12.77 -4.79 26.60
C ASP A 182 12.10 -3.44 26.90
N SER A 183 11.53 -3.29 28.10
CA SER A 183 10.90 -2.06 28.58
C SER A 183 9.74 -1.61 27.67
N LEU A 184 9.44 -0.31 27.63
CA LEU A 184 8.32 0.23 26.84
C LEU A 184 8.61 0.15 25.34
N TRP A 185 7.62 -0.34 24.59
CA TRP A 185 7.55 -0.32 23.15
C TRP A 185 6.29 0.40 22.69
N THR A 186 6.44 1.20 21.64
CA THR A 186 5.34 1.92 21.00
C THR A 186 5.31 1.57 19.53
N TYR A 187 4.11 1.31 19.03
CA TYR A 187 3.82 1.01 17.63
C TYR A 187 2.90 2.07 17.07
N TYR A 188 3.06 2.39 15.80
CA TYR A 188 2.33 3.47 15.13
C TYR A 188 1.69 2.95 13.85
N TYR A 189 0.55 3.54 13.49
CA TYR A 189 0.02 3.42 12.14
C TYR A 189 0.89 4.20 11.15
N GLU A 190 0.81 3.86 9.86
CA GLU A 190 1.53 4.59 8.82
C GLU A 190 1.11 6.07 8.75
N SER A 191 -0.09 6.43 9.20
CA SER A 191 -0.56 7.81 9.33
C SER A 191 0.08 8.59 10.50
N GLY A 192 0.75 7.90 11.43
CA GLY A 192 1.52 8.48 12.53
C GLY A 192 0.86 8.39 13.92
N GLU A 193 -0.42 8.03 14.00
CA GLU A 193 -1.09 7.81 15.28
C GLU A 193 -0.59 6.53 15.96
N LYS A 194 -0.64 6.47 17.30
CA LYS A 194 -0.30 5.25 18.04
C LYS A 194 -1.25 4.13 17.62
N MET A 195 -0.69 2.95 17.41
CA MET A 195 -1.41 1.70 17.15
C MET A 195 -1.43 0.83 18.41
N ALA A 196 -0.32 0.77 19.13
CA ALA A 196 -0.22 0.04 20.38
C ALA A 196 0.93 0.57 21.23
N GLU A 197 0.87 0.35 22.54
CA GLU A 197 1.99 0.52 23.44
C GLU A 197 1.93 -0.48 24.59
N GLY A 198 3.08 -0.89 25.09
CA GLY A 198 3.16 -1.79 26.22
C GLY A 198 4.59 -2.22 26.52
N TYR A 199 4.76 -3.07 27.51
CA TYR A 199 6.08 -3.46 27.99
C TYR A 199 6.51 -4.81 27.42
N TYR A 200 7.81 -4.93 27.19
CA TYR A 200 8.49 -6.18 26.90
C TYR A 200 9.48 -6.54 28.00
N GLN A 201 9.68 -7.83 28.22
CA GLN A 201 10.74 -8.36 29.06
C GLN A 201 11.33 -9.58 28.34
N LYS A 202 12.65 -9.55 28.08
CA LYS A 202 13.38 -10.63 27.38
C LYS A 202 12.73 -11.06 26.05
N GLY A 203 12.13 -10.11 25.32
CA GLY A 203 11.49 -10.35 24.02
C GLY A 203 10.02 -10.78 24.09
N LEU A 204 9.43 -10.93 25.29
CA LEU A 204 8.03 -11.31 25.46
C LEU A 204 7.21 -10.14 26.01
N LYS A 205 5.94 -10.01 25.59
CA LYS A 205 5.03 -9.01 26.15
C LYS A 205 4.88 -9.22 27.65
N SER A 206 4.89 -8.13 28.41
CA SER A 206 4.76 -8.13 29.87
C SER A 206 4.03 -6.86 30.33
N GLY A 207 3.39 -6.91 31.48
CA GLY A 207 2.73 -5.77 32.09
C GLY A 207 1.55 -5.24 31.27
N PRO A 208 1.16 -3.97 31.47
CA PRO A 208 0.00 -3.39 30.82
C PRO A 208 0.28 -3.10 29.34
N TRP A 209 -0.73 -3.35 28.52
CA TRP A 209 -0.76 -3.08 27.09
C TRP A 209 -2.01 -2.32 26.71
N LYS A 210 -1.85 -1.38 25.79
CA LYS A 210 -2.93 -0.61 25.17
C LYS A 210 -2.83 -0.70 23.66
N TYR A 211 -3.99 -0.78 23.04
CA TYR A 211 -4.18 -0.81 21.60
C TYR A 211 -5.12 0.33 21.24
N PHE A 212 -4.92 0.92 20.07
CA PHE A 212 -5.65 2.10 19.63
C PHE A 212 -6.30 1.84 18.28
N PHE A 213 -7.38 2.54 18.00
CA PHE A 213 -7.94 2.68 16.66
C PHE A 213 -7.18 3.77 15.89
N LYS A 214 -7.39 3.83 14.57
CA LYS A 214 -6.80 4.87 13.71
C LYS A 214 -7.25 6.30 14.07
N ASN A 215 -8.39 6.45 14.75
CA ASN A 215 -8.85 7.75 15.24
C ASN A 215 -8.16 8.20 16.55
N GLY A 216 -7.29 7.36 17.13
CA GLY A 216 -6.56 7.63 18.36
C GLY A 216 -7.25 7.17 19.65
N GLU A 217 -8.51 6.71 19.57
CA GLU A 217 -9.22 6.15 20.72
C GLU A 217 -8.69 4.76 21.06
N ILE A 218 -8.79 4.35 22.33
CA ILE A 218 -8.36 3.01 22.77
C ILE A 218 -9.30 1.97 22.15
N SER A 219 -8.73 0.92 21.56
CA SER A 219 -9.46 -0.23 21.01
C SER A 219 -9.47 -1.42 21.96
N ALA A 220 -8.39 -1.60 22.72
CA ALA A 220 -8.30 -2.61 23.77
C ALA A 220 -7.23 -2.26 24.80
N GLU A 221 -7.39 -2.74 26.02
CA GLU A 221 -6.35 -2.68 27.05
C GLU A 221 -6.42 -3.89 27.99
N GLY A 222 -5.26 -4.31 28.50
CA GLY A 222 -5.15 -5.48 29.36
C GLY A 222 -3.70 -5.77 29.76
N GLY A 223 -3.49 -6.90 30.44
CA GLY A 223 -2.18 -7.32 30.94
C GLY A 223 -1.59 -8.50 30.18
N TYR A 224 -0.26 -8.57 30.18
CA TYR A 224 0.51 -9.73 29.73
C TYR A 224 1.48 -10.21 30.80
N VAL A 225 1.70 -11.53 30.86
CA VAL A 225 2.79 -12.18 31.60
C VAL A 225 3.41 -13.22 30.68
N GLU A 226 4.72 -13.12 30.45
CA GLU A 226 5.49 -14.04 29.58
C GLU A 226 4.87 -14.25 28.19
N GLY A 227 4.28 -13.18 27.62
CA GLY A 227 3.65 -13.22 26.30
C GLY A 227 2.20 -13.67 26.29
N LYS A 228 1.66 -14.21 27.39
CA LYS A 228 0.25 -14.61 27.50
C LYS A 228 -0.61 -13.52 28.10
N THR A 229 -1.86 -13.40 27.68
CA THR A 229 -2.80 -12.43 28.27
C THR A 229 -3.19 -12.87 29.68
N ILE A 230 -3.35 -11.90 30.58
CA ILE A 230 -3.80 -12.13 31.94
C ILE A 230 -4.60 -10.94 32.47
N GLY A 231 -5.48 -11.21 33.44
CA GLY A 231 -6.21 -10.18 34.16
C GLY A 231 -7.39 -9.65 33.35
N ASN A 232 -7.97 -8.55 33.82
CA ASN A 232 -9.13 -7.97 33.18
C ASN A 232 -8.75 -7.30 31.86
N TRP A 233 -9.39 -7.73 30.78
CA TRP A 233 -9.29 -7.13 29.47
C TRP A 233 -10.54 -6.32 29.16
N ILE A 234 -10.34 -5.16 28.54
CA ILE A 234 -11.42 -4.28 28.10
C ILE A 234 -11.20 -3.99 26.64
N TYR A 235 -12.25 -4.15 25.85
CA TYR A 235 -12.32 -3.83 24.44
C TYR A 235 -13.32 -2.71 24.24
N TYR A 236 -13.08 -1.88 23.24
CA TYR A 236 -13.89 -0.71 22.95
C TYR A 236 -14.40 -0.75 21.51
N HIS A 237 -15.44 0.03 21.23
CA HIS A 237 -15.90 0.40 19.90
C HIS A 237 -15.18 1.68 19.46
N GLU A 238 -15.19 2.01 18.17
CA GLU A 238 -14.53 3.22 17.64
C GLU A 238 -15.08 4.54 18.23
N ASN A 239 -16.29 4.52 18.81
CA ASN A 239 -16.89 5.66 19.52
C ASN A 239 -16.43 5.80 20.98
N GLY A 240 -15.53 4.93 21.46
CA GLY A 240 -15.02 4.90 22.84
C GLY A 240 -15.91 4.15 23.84
N ALA A 241 -17.10 3.67 23.44
CA ALA A 241 -17.92 2.82 24.31
C ALA A 241 -17.29 1.43 24.45
N LYS A 242 -17.44 0.76 25.60
CA LYS A 242 -16.97 -0.62 25.76
C LYS A 242 -17.69 -1.54 24.77
N SER A 243 -16.97 -2.46 24.15
CA SER A 243 -17.50 -3.51 23.28
C SER A 243 -17.49 -4.87 23.96
N ALA A 244 -16.50 -5.12 24.81
CA ALA A 244 -16.44 -6.29 25.68
C ALA A 244 -15.53 -6.05 26.89
N GLU A 245 -15.75 -6.77 27.97
CA GLU A 245 -14.81 -6.86 29.10
C GLU A 245 -14.90 -8.23 29.78
N GLY A 246 -13.79 -8.70 30.34
CA GLY A 246 -13.73 -9.96 31.08
C GLY A 246 -12.32 -10.36 31.49
N LEU A 247 -12.21 -11.41 32.30
CA LEU A 247 -10.93 -11.92 32.77
C LEU A 247 -10.28 -12.82 31.70
N GLN A 248 -8.97 -12.71 31.54
CA GLN A 248 -8.16 -13.65 30.78
C GLN A 248 -7.17 -14.37 31.68
N LYS A 249 -6.95 -15.64 31.37
CA LYS A 249 -5.98 -16.50 32.02
C LYS A 249 -5.29 -17.36 30.96
N ASP A 250 -3.97 -17.27 30.90
CA ASP A 250 -3.15 -18.05 29.96
C ASP A 250 -3.60 -17.94 28.48
N SER A 251 -4.00 -16.76 28.03
CA SER A 251 -4.55 -16.52 26.67
C SER A 251 -5.96 -17.05 26.39
N HIS A 252 -6.66 -17.57 27.39
CA HIS A 252 -8.05 -18.01 27.29
C HIS A 252 -9.00 -17.08 28.05
N LYS A 253 -10.26 -17.04 27.63
CA LYS A 253 -11.32 -16.37 28.39
C LYS A 253 -11.54 -17.10 29.70
N ASP A 254 -11.59 -16.35 30.80
CA ASP A 254 -11.80 -16.89 32.13
C ASP A 254 -12.84 -16.04 32.88
N GLY A 255 -13.60 -16.67 33.77
CA GLY A 255 -14.68 -16.05 34.53
C GLY A 255 -15.75 -15.37 33.68
N TYR A 256 -16.32 -14.29 34.22
CA TYR A 256 -17.42 -13.56 33.61
C TYR A 256 -16.96 -12.61 32.51
N TRP A 257 -17.51 -12.83 31.31
CA TRP A 257 -17.38 -11.94 30.16
C TRP A 257 -18.69 -11.23 29.87
N LYS A 258 -18.59 -9.96 29.50
CA LYS A 258 -19.70 -9.13 29.06
C LYS A 258 -19.37 -8.54 27.71
N MET A 259 -20.34 -8.50 26.82
CA MET A 259 -20.27 -7.82 25.53
C MET A 259 -21.37 -6.77 25.46
N PHE A 260 -21.10 -5.68 24.73
CA PHE A 260 -21.99 -4.54 24.62
C PHE A 260 -22.16 -4.10 23.17
N TYR A 261 -23.35 -3.59 22.85
CA TYR A 261 -23.59 -2.86 21.61
C TYR A 261 -22.90 -1.49 21.63
N GLN A 262 -22.75 -0.85 20.47
CA GLN A 262 -22.17 0.50 20.36
C GLN A 262 -22.95 1.55 21.17
N THR A 263 -24.24 1.31 21.38
CA THR A 263 -25.18 2.12 22.15
C THR A 263 -25.11 1.84 23.66
N GLY A 264 -24.39 0.80 24.09
CA GLY A 264 -24.07 0.49 25.49
C GLY A 264 -24.92 -0.61 26.13
N GLU A 265 -25.99 -1.06 25.49
CA GLU A 265 -26.82 -2.17 25.98
C GLU A 265 -26.05 -3.49 25.95
N MET A 266 -26.43 -4.40 26.86
CA MET A 266 -25.84 -5.73 26.94
C MET A 266 -26.11 -6.51 25.66
N LYS A 267 -25.04 -6.87 24.96
CA LYS A 267 -25.09 -7.74 23.78
C LYS A 267 -24.95 -9.19 24.16
N GLY A 268 -24.13 -9.53 25.14
CA GLY A 268 -23.93 -10.93 25.51
C GLY A 268 -23.18 -11.09 26.81
N VAL A 269 -23.28 -12.29 27.38
CA VAL A 269 -22.56 -12.70 28.58
C VAL A 269 -22.10 -14.14 28.43
N GLY A 270 -20.94 -14.45 29.02
CA GLY A 270 -20.48 -15.83 29.17
C GLY A 270 -19.75 -16.01 30.48
N GLU A 271 -19.80 -17.22 31.01
CA GLU A 271 -19.02 -17.63 32.17
C GLU A 271 -18.10 -18.76 31.71
N PHE A 272 -16.80 -18.49 31.69
CA PHE A 272 -15.79 -19.36 31.11
C PHE A 272 -14.83 -19.87 32.18
N ASP A 273 -14.35 -21.10 32.01
CA ASP A 273 -13.21 -21.70 32.68
C ASP A 273 -12.21 -22.08 31.58
N GLU A 274 -11.13 -21.30 31.48
CA GLU A 274 -10.08 -21.47 30.45
C GLU A 274 -10.63 -21.71 29.02
N GLY A 275 -11.56 -20.83 28.60
CA GLY A 275 -12.13 -20.82 27.24
C GLY A 275 -13.34 -21.74 27.06
N THR A 276 -13.70 -22.53 28.07
CA THR A 276 -14.86 -23.44 28.04
C THR A 276 -15.99 -22.90 28.90
N GLY A 277 -17.22 -22.86 28.38
CA GLY A 277 -18.36 -22.39 29.18
C GLY A 277 -19.58 -21.97 28.39
N GLU A 278 -20.62 -21.59 29.13
CA GLU A 278 -21.91 -21.18 28.57
C GLU A 278 -21.88 -19.74 28.07
N TYR A 279 -22.58 -19.49 26.97
CA TYR A 279 -22.70 -18.17 26.34
C TYR A 279 -24.14 -17.85 25.98
N ASN A 280 -24.52 -16.61 26.26
CA ASN A 280 -25.80 -16.02 25.87
C ASN A 280 -25.57 -14.70 25.13
N GLU A 281 -26.21 -14.54 23.97
CA GLU A 281 -26.29 -13.28 23.23
C GLU A 281 -27.73 -12.76 23.24
N TYR A 282 -27.91 -11.46 23.32
CA TYR A 282 -29.20 -10.77 23.37
C TYR A 282 -29.30 -9.75 22.23
N TYR A 283 -30.51 -9.51 21.76
CA TYR A 283 -30.83 -8.34 20.93
C TYR A 283 -30.71 -7.04 21.73
N ILE A 284 -30.68 -5.89 21.05
CA ILE A 284 -30.72 -4.56 21.70
C ILE A 284 -31.96 -4.42 22.60
N SER A 285 -33.07 -5.09 22.24
CA SER A 285 -34.29 -5.15 23.05
C SER A 285 -34.14 -5.92 24.38
N GLY A 286 -33.03 -6.62 24.59
CA GLY A 286 -32.75 -7.47 25.75
C GLY A 286 -33.30 -8.90 25.64
N LYS A 287 -33.98 -9.25 24.54
CA LYS A 287 -34.45 -10.62 24.29
C LYS A 287 -33.30 -11.52 23.88
N LEU A 288 -33.35 -12.78 24.33
CA LEU A 288 -32.34 -13.79 23.98
C LEU A 288 -32.31 -13.99 22.47
N LYS A 289 -31.11 -13.96 21.91
CA LYS A 289 -30.84 -14.09 20.48
C LYS A 289 -30.11 -15.40 20.19
N VAL A 290 -29.14 -15.76 21.03
CA VAL A 290 -28.37 -16.99 20.89
C VAL A 290 -28.05 -17.55 22.27
N ASN A 291 -28.12 -18.87 22.42
CA ASN A 291 -27.55 -19.59 23.56
C ASN A 291 -26.75 -20.80 23.05
N GLY A 292 -25.61 -21.07 23.69
CA GLY A 292 -24.80 -22.24 23.40
C GLY A 292 -23.57 -22.33 24.27
N HIS A 293 -22.75 -23.34 24.01
CA HIS A 293 -21.56 -23.67 24.79
C HIS A 293 -20.29 -23.47 23.95
N PHE A 294 -19.22 -23.01 24.60
CA PHE A 294 -17.88 -22.97 24.04
C PHE A 294 -17.02 -24.04 24.68
N LYS A 295 -16.11 -24.61 23.91
CA LYS A 295 -15.03 -25.46 24.38
C LYS A 295 -13.73 -25.02 23.73
N ASP A 296 -12.73 -24.73 24.55
CA ASP A 296 -11.42 -24.24 24.10
C ASP A 296 -11.55 -23.02 23.16
N ASP A 297 -12.39 -22.05 23.52
CA ASP A 297 -12.74 -20.84 22.76
C ASP A 297 -13.46 -21.06 21.40
N LEU A 298 -13.81 -22.31 21.06
CA LEU A 298 -14.57 -22.67 19.87
C LEU A 298 -16.03 -23.00 20.20
N ASN A 299 -16.95 -22.69 19.30
CA ASN A 299 -18.34 -23.14 19.43
C ASN A 299 -18.36 -24.68 19.53
N ASP A 300 -19.05 -25.21 20.54
CA ASP A 300 -19.16 -26.64 20.77
C ASP A 300 -20.57 -27.01 21.27
N GLY A 301 -20.99 -28.24 20.99
CA GLY A 301 -22.29 -28.73 21.42
C GLY A 301 -23.47 -28.05 20.70
N HIS A 302 -24.63 -28.01 21.37
CA HIS A 302 -25.87 -27.54 20.79
C HIS A 302 -26.03 -26.03 20.96
N TRP A 303 -26.33 -25.34 19.86
CA TRP A 303 -26.55 -23.91 19.80
C TRP A 303 -27.97 -23.62 19.31
N THR A 304 -28.69 -22.75 20.02
CA THR A 304 -30.04 -22.31 19.63
C THR A 304 -30.04 -20.83 19.26
N TYR A 305 -30.72 -20.49 18.18
CA TYR A 305 -30.88 -19.13 17.65
C TYR A 305 -32.36 -18.75 17.71
N PHE A 306 -32.64 -17.56 18.24
CA PHE A 306 -33.99 -17.05 18.46
C PHE A 306 -34.23 -15.79 17.64
N ASP A 307 -35.47 -15.58 17.17
CA ASP A 307 -35.92 -14.31 16.61
C ASP A 307 -36.22 -13.26 17.70
N GLU A 308 -36.55 -12.02 17.31
CA GLU A 308 -36.89 -10.96 18.26
C GLU A 308 -38.25 -11.17 18.96
N GLU A 309 -39.05 -12.14 18.54
CA GLU A 309 -40.26 -12.57 19.23
C GLU A 309 -39.98 -13.66 20.28
N GLY A 310 -38.82 -14.29 20.22
CA GLY A 310 -38.37 -15.38 21.10
C GLY A 310 -38.63 -16.78 20.54
N ASN A 311 -39.06 -16.90 19.28
CA ASN A 311 -39.22 -18.19 18.61
C ASN A 311 -37.87 -18.69 18.10
N VAL A 312 -37.68 -20.01 18.02
CA VAL A 312 -36.47 -20.61 17.47
C VAL A 312 -36.41 -20.37 15.96
N GLU A 313 -35.46 -19.58 15.51
CA GLU A 313 -35.19 -19.34 14.08
C GLU A 313 -34.18 -20.33 13.50
N GLY A 314 -33.39 -20.99 14.36
CA GLY A 314 -32.43 -21.99 13.96
C GLY A 314 -31.74 -22.70 15.12
N GLU A 315 -31.04 -23.76 14.78
CA GLU A 315 -30.21 -24.55 15.69
C GLU A 315 -28.93 -25.00 14.96
N ALA A 316 -27.87 -25.25 15.71
CA ALA A 316 -26.68 -25.88 15.18
C ALA A 316 -25.99 -26.79 16.20
N ASP A 317 -25.52 -27.95 15.73
CA ASP A 317 -24.69 -28.85 16.51
C ASP A 317 -23.23 -28.72 16.07
N PHE A 318 -22.39 -28.20 16.96
CA PHE A 318 -20.98 -27.94 16.72
C PHE A 318 -20.08 -29.05 17.28
N VAL A 319 -19.05 -29.38 16.51
CA VAL A 319 -17.91 -30.21 16.92
C VAL A 319 -16.65 -29.50 16.45
N GLU A 320 -15.77 -29.14 17.38
CA GLU A 320 -14.50 -28.44 17.09
C GLU A 320 -14.71 -27.19 16.22
N GLY A 321 -15.73 -26.38 16.54
CA GLY A 321 -16.03 -25.14 15.83
C GLY A 321 -16.73 -25.29 14.46
N LEU A 322 -16.96 -26.51 13.96
CA LEU A 322 -17.76 -26.77 12.76
C LEU A 322 -19.18 -27.22 13.12
N GLY A 323 -20.16 -26.37 12.85
CA GLY A 323 -21.57 -26.59 13.16
C GLY A 323 -22.40 -27.06 11.97
N GLN A 324 -23.24 -28.09 12.16
CA GLN A 324 -24.34 -28.40 11.24
C GLN A 324 -25.54 -27.53 11.60
N TYR A 325 -25.87 -26.55 10.75
CA TYR A 325 -26.94 -25.59 10.99
C TYR A 325 -28.25 -25.99 10.31
N LYS A 326 -29.37 -25.79 11.01
CA LYS A 326 -30.73 -25.82 10.48
C LYS A 326 -31.44 -24.52 10.85
N GLY A 327 -32.10 -23.90 9.88
CA GLY A 327 -32.94 -22.72 10.09
C GLY A 327 -34.40 -23.02 9.77
N TYR A 328 -35.31 -22.36 10.47
CA TYR A 328 -36.74 -22.61 10.43
C TYR A 328 -37.53 -21.37 9.94
N TYR A 329 -38.72 -21.62 9.40
CA TYR A 329 -39.76 -20.60 9.23
C TYR A 329 -40.51 -20.39 10.56
N LEU A 330 -41.26 -19.29 10.69
CA LEU A 330 -42.13 -19.01 11.84
C LEU A 330 -43.15 -20.13 12.14
N ASP A 331 -43.52 -20.92 11.14
CA ASP A 331 -44.43 -22.07 11.29
C ASP A 331 -43.69 -23.37 11.68
N GLY A 332 -42.38 -23.31 11.94
CA GLY A 332 -41.52 -24.43 12.32
C GLY A 332 -41.01 -25.26 11.14
N ASN A 333 -41.46 -25.02 9.91
CA ASN A 333 -40.96 -25.77 8.76
C ASN A 333 -39.50 -25.42 8.45
N LEU A 334 -38.74 -26.40 7.96
CA LEU A 334 -37.35 -26.21 7.59
C LEU A 334 -37.24 -25.17 6.47
N LYS A 335 -36.36 -24.19 6.69
CA LYS A 335 -36.08 -23.07 5.77
C LYS A 335 -34.73 -23.21 5.10
N MET A 336 -33.71 -23.66 5.84
CA MET A 336 -32.38 -23.86 5.29
C MET A 336 -31.54 -24.84 6.11
N THR A 337 -30.55 -25.45 5.46
CA THR A 337 -29.52 -26.26 6.11
C THR A 337 -28.15 -25.96 5.51
N GLY A 338 -27.10 -26.01 6.32
CA GLY A 338 -25.74 -25.83 5.85
C GLY A 338 -24.73 -25.98 6.99
N LYS A 339 -23.47 -25.64 6.73
CA LYS A 339 -22.42 -25.68 7.75
C LYS A 339 -22.02 -24.27 8.17
N ILE A 340 -21.69 -24.10 9.45
CA ILE A 340 -21.13 -22.87 9.99
C ILE A 340 -19.76 -23.17 10.58
N SER A 341 -18.77 -22.34 10.32
CA SER A 341 -17.45 -22.41 10.93
C SER A 341 -16.97 -21.00 11.25
N SER A 342 -16.49 -20.78 12.48
CA SER A 342 -16.08 -19.46 13.00
C SER A 342 -17.12 -18.36 12.75
N GLY A 343 -18.40 -18.68 12.98
CA GLY A 343 -19.53 -17.76 12.77
C GLY A 343 -19.86 -17.46 11.30
N ARG A 344 -19.18 -18.07 10.32
CA ARG A 344 -19.42 -17.89 8.88
C ARG A 344 -20.08 -19.12 8.28
N ARG A 345 -20.98 -18.90 7.32
CA ARG A 345 -21.61 -19.99 6.54
C ARG A 345 -20.55 -20.60 5.63
N VAL A 346 -20.30 -21.89 5.70
CA VAL A 346 -19.30 -22.57 4.86
C VAL A 346 -19.93 -23.73 4.10
N GLY A 347 -19.31 -24.12 2.99
CA GLY A 347 -19.77 -25.22 2.15
C GLY A 347 -21.10 -24.94 1.43
N GLU A 348 -21.75 -26.00 0.96
CA GLU A 348 -23.04 -25.88 0.30
C GLU A 348 -24.17 -25.60 1.31
N TRP A 349 -25.03 -24.65 0.97
CA TRP A 349 -26.26 -24.34 1.70
C TRP A 349 -27.46 -24.71 0.86
N THR A 350 -28.41 -25.41 1.47
CA THR A 350 -29.68 -25.79 0.83
C THR A 350 -30.80 -24.94 1.41
N LEU A 351 -31.63 -24.38 0.53
CA LEU A 351 -32.82 -23.60 0.87
C LEU A 351 -34.07 -24.43 0.58
N TYR A 352 -35.07 -24.32 1.44
CA TYR A 352 -36.35 -25.02 1.32
C TYR A 352 -37.47 -23.99 1.22
N LYS A 353 -38.52 -24.31 0.46
CA LYS A 353 -39.79 -23.59 0.47
C LYS A 353 -40.59 -24.04 1.71
N LYS A 354 -41.62 -23.27 2.08
CA LYS A 354 -42.52 -23.62 3.21
C LYS A 354 -43.17 -25.00 3.09
N ASN A 355 -43.39 -25.49 1.87
CA ASN A 355 -43.96 -26.82 1.62
C ASN A 355 -42.91 -27.97 1.69
N GLY A 356 -41.66 -27.67 2.04
CA GLY A 356 -40.57 -28.64 2.16
C GLY A 356 -39.79 -28.92 0.87
N GLU A 357 -40.22 -28.38 -0.28
CA GLU A 357 -39.47 -28.52 -1.54
C GLU A 357 -38.16 -27.74 -1.52
N ILE A 358 -37.11 -28.25 -2.14
CA ILE A 358 -35.85 -27.52 -2.31
C ILE A 358 -36.10 -26.30 -3.21
N ALA A 359 -35.84 -25.11 -2.67
CA ALA A 359 -35.92 -23.85 -3.38
C ALA A 359 -34.63 -23.55 -4.16
N GLY A 360 -33.48 -24.04 -3.68
CA GLY A 360 -32.20 -23.86 -4.34
C GLY A 360 -31.03 -24.23 -3.45
N LYS A 361 -29.82 -24.16 -4.03
CA LYS A 361 -28.56 -24.37 -3.32
C LYS A 361 -27.59 -23.24 -3.66
N TYR A 362 -26.77 -22.84 -2.69
CA TYR A 362 -25.74 -21.83 -2.93
C TYR A 362 -24.48 -22.13 -2.13
N HIS A 363 -23.36 -21.55 -2.56
CA HIS A 363 -22.09 -21.58 -1.84
C HIS A 363 -21.72 -20.15 -1.43
N PRO A 364 -21.55 -19.87 -0.12
CA PRO A 364 -21.09 -18.57 0.34
C PRO A 364 -19.62 -18.38 -0.05
N VAL A 365 -19.34 -17.24 -0.66
CA VAL A 365 -17.98 -16.80 -0.96
C VAL A 365 -17.78 -15.48 -0.23
N TYR A 366 -16.89 -15.48 0.76
CA TYR A 366 -16.50 -14.26 1.45
C TYR A 366 -15.28 -13.67 0.76
N GLN A 367 -15.31 -12.36 0.49
CA GLN A 367 -14.05 -11.64 0.32
C GLN A 367 -13.34 -11.67 1.67
N GLU A 368 -12.06 -12.03 1.67
CA GLU A 368 -11.22 -11.90 2.87
C GLU A 368 -11.04 -10.41 3.16
N ASP A 369 -12.02 -9.82 3.84
CA ASP A 369 -11.78 -8.64 4.65
C ASP A 369 -11.00 -9.15 5.85
N ASN A 370 -9.67 -8.96 5.80
CA ASN A 370 -8.83 -9.14 6.97
C ASN A 370 -9.43 -8.28 8.09
N PRO A 371 -9.95 -8.88 9.18
CA PRO A 371 -10.31 -8.09 10.34
C PRO A 371 -9.06 -7.34 10.79
N ILE A 372 -9.27 -6.11 11.27
CA ILE A 372 -8.21 -5.24 11.81
C ILE A 372 -7.53 -5.88 13.05
N PHE A 373 -8.02 -7.04 13.50
CA PHE A 373 -7.41 -7.88 14.52
C PHE A 373 -7.26 -9.31 14.00
N LEU A 374 -6.02 -9.73 13.82
CA LEU A 374 -5.65 -11.14 13.77
C LEU A 374 -5.76 -11.67 15.20
N THR A 375 -6.59 -12.68 15.44
CA THR A 375 -6.54 -13.47 16.67
C THR A 375 -5.24 -14.29 16.70
N GLU A 376 -4.69 -14.51 17.89
CA GLU A 376 -3.41 -15.20 18.11
C GLU A 376 -3.36 -16.64 17.53
N GLU A 377 -4.52 -17.25 17.23
CA GLU A 377 -4.63 -18.62 16.69
C GLU A 377 -3.91 -18.86 15.36
N LYS A 378 -3.57 -17.83 14.58
CA LYS A 378 -2.78 -18.01 13.35
C LYS A 378 -1.28 -17.72 13.50
N LEU A 379 -0.79 -17.45 14.71
CA LEU A 379 0.65 -17.29 14.98
C LEU A 379 1.32 -18.56 15.52
N ASN A 380 0.54 -19.57 15.93
CA ASN A 380 1.04 -20.81 16.53
C ASN A 380 0.46 -22.08 15.89
N ASP A 381 0.22 -22.04 14.58
CA ASP A 381 0.06 -23.26 13.81
C ASP A 381 1.46 -23.85 13.54
N GLY A 382 1.93 -24.67 14.49
CA GLY A 382 3.13 -25.49 14.37
C GLY A 382 3.01 -26.60 13.33
N ARG A 383 2.50 -26.30 12.14
CA ARG A 383 2.61 -27.17 10.97
C ARG A 383 4.02 -27.07 10.43
N ASN A 384 4.69 -28.22 10.43
CA ASN A 384 5.95 -28.49 9.77
C ASN A 384 6.01 -27.77 8.41
N GLU A 385 7.06 -26.98 8.20
CA GLU A 385 7.43 -26.42 6.90
C GLU A 385 7.70 -27.58 5.94
N GLU A 386 6.69 -28.02 5.20
CA GLU A 386 6.92 -28.65 3.91
C GLU A 386 7.48 -27.56 2.97
N GLU A 387 8.60 -27.88 2.31
CA GLU A 387 9.29 -27.01 1.35
C GLU A 387 8.32 -26.41 0.34
N TYR A 388 7.93 -25.16 0.58
CA TYR A 388 7.19 -24.37 -0.38
C TYR A 388 8.14 -23.94 -1.49
N GLU A 389 8.20 -24.72 -2.57
CA GLU A 389 8.75 -24.23 -3.84
C GLU A 389 7.93 -23.02 -4.30
N LYS A 390 8.57 -21.85 -4.32
CA LYS A 390 7.95 -20.61 -4.81
C LYS A 390 7.54 -20.81 -6.27
N PRO A 391 6.25 -20.72 -6.63
CA PRO A 391 5.86 -20.76 -8.03
C PRO A 391 6.43 -19.53 -8.74
N GLU A 392 6.95 -19.74 -9.96
CA GLU A 392 7.37 -18.66 -10.85
C GLU A 392 6.24 -17.63 -10.99
N TYR A 393 6.53 -16.39 -10.57
CA TYR A 393 5.61 -15.27 -10.71
C TYR A 393 5.40 -14.93 -12.19
N LYS A 394 4.42 -15.57 -12.83
CA LYS A 394 3.76 -14.97 -14.00
C LYS A 394 2.93 -13.81 -13.48
N TYR A 395 3.42 -12.59 -13.64
CA TYR A 395 2.64 -11.38 -13.43
C TYR A 395 1.31 -11.50 -14.20
N LYS A 396 0.22 -11.82 -13.49
CA LYS A 396 -1.13 -11.62 -14.04
C LYS A 396 -1.19 -10.14 -14.39
N ARG A 397 -1.35 -9.81 -15.69
CA ARG A 397 -1.62 -8.42 -16.13
C ARG A 397 -2.76 -7.90 -15.25
N LYS A 398 -2.45 -6.96 -14.35
CA LYS A 398 -3.45 -6.33 -13.48
C LYS A 398 -4.49 -5.70 -14.41
N LYS A 399 -5.72 -6.19 -14.38
CA LYS A 399 -6.82 -5.54 -15.10
C LYS A 399 -6.97 -4.12 -14.53
N SER A 400 -7.18 -3.15 -15.41
CA SER A 400 -7.38 -1.75 -14.97
C SER A 400 -8.53 -1.69 -13.98
N ARG A 401 -8.29 -1.11 -12.79
CA ARG A 401 -9.33 -0.93 -11.78
C ARG A 401 -10.49 -0.08 -12.31
N TYR A 402 -10.22 0.79 -13.29
CA TYR A 402 -11.21 1.71 -13.85
C TYR A 402 -12.35 1.01 -14.60
N PHE A 403 -12.10 -0.15 -15.21
CA PHE A 403 -13.10 -0.88 -16.00
C PHE A 403 -13.52 -2.20 -15.36
N THR A 404 -13.11 -2.43 -14.11
CA THR A 404 -13.51 -3.60 -13.34
C THR A 404 -14.72 -3.23 -12.47
N PRO A 405 -15.86 -3.93 -12.55
CA PRO A 405 -17.01 -3.67 -11.70
C PRO A 405 -16.65 -3.81 -10.21
N VAL A 406 -17.09 -2.86 -9.39
CA VAL A 406 -16.90 -2.85 -7.93
C VAL A 406 -18.24 -3.08 -7.26
N VAL A 407 -18.29 -4.01 -6.30
CA VAL A 407 -19.49 -4.29 -5.50
C VAL A 407 -19.65 -3.17 -4.45
N ASN A 408 -20.87 -2.68 -4.22
CA ASN A 408 -21.20 -1.59 -3.28
C ASN A 408 -20.59 -0.21 -3.59
N GLU A 409 -20.21 0.01 -4.85
CA GLU A 409 -19.78 1.32 -5.36
C GLU A 409 -20.94 2.32 -5.35
N TYR A 410 -20.73 3.49 -4.74
CA TYR A 410 -21.68 4.59 -4.85
C TYR A 410 -21.66 5.18 -6.26
N ARG A 411 -22.84 5.38 -6.83
CA ARG A 411 -23.03 6.05 -8.12
C ARG A 411 -24.00 7.20 -7.94
N GLY A 412 -23.66 8.35 -8.49
CA GLY A 412 -24.48 9.55 -8.35
C GLY A 412 -24.33 10.49 -9.51
N VAL A 413 -25.15 11.54 -9.51
CA VAL A 413 -25.13 12.59 -10.52
C VAL A 413 -24.69 13.89 -9.85
N ILE A 414 -23.68 14.53 -10.44
CA ILE A 414 -23.18 15.83 -10.01
C ILE A 414 -23.67 16.88 -11.00
N PHE A 415 -24.35 17.90 -10.50
CA PHE A 415 -24.70 19.09 -11.27
C PHE A 415 -23.66 20.16 -10.99
N GLY A 416 -22.99 20.65 -12.03
CA GLY A 416 -21.88 21.60 -11.94
C GLY A 416 -22.17 22.92 -12.66
N THR A 417 -21.57 24.00 -12.16
CA THR A 417 -21.54 25.30 -12.83
C THR A 417 -20.35 26.14 -12.32
N ASN A 418 -20.04 27.22 -13.00
CA ASN A 418 -19.14 28.26 -12.52
C ASN A 418 -19.68 29.64 -12.92
N PRO A 419 -20.40 30.32 -12.01
CA PRO A 419 -20.96 31.64 -12.28
C PRO A 419 -19.91 32.73 -12.54
N LEU A 420 -18.68 32.57 -12.03
CA LEU A 420 -17.61 33.57 -12.25
C LEU A 420 -17.16 33.63 -13.71
N MET A 421 -17.37 32.55 -14.49
CA MET A 421 -17.07 32.54 -15.91
C MET A 421 -17.92 33.54 -16.71
N MET A 422 -19.05 34.01 -16.16
CA MET A 422 -19.88 35.03 -16.82
C MET A 422 -19.15 36.36 -16.96
N LEU A 423 -18.18 36.65 -16.07
CA LEU A 423 -17.33 37.85 -16.14
C LEU A 423 -16.42 37.84 -17.37
N VAL A 424 -16.09 36.67 -17.90
CA VAL A 424 -15.30 36.47 -19.13
C VAL A 424 -16.16 35.95 -20.29
N GLY A 425 -17.49 36.08 -20.17
CA GLY A 425 -18.43 35.82 -21.25
C GLY A 425 -18.92 34.38 -21.39
N TYR A 426 -18.80 33.53 -20.38
CA TYR A 426 -19.26 32.13 -20.43
C TYR A 426 -20.18 31.76 -19.28
N ALA A 427 -21.26 31.03 -19.56
CA ALA A 427 -22.17 30.45 -18.56
C ALA A 427 -22.17 28.92 -18.68
N PRO A 428 -21.28 28.23 -17.94
CA PRO A 428 -21.17 26.77 -17.97
C PRO A 428 -22.21 26.07 -17.08
N PHE A 429 -22.76 24.97 -17.57
CA PHE A 429 -23.62 24.03 -16.85
C PHE A 429 -23.18 22.62 -17.19
N SER A 430 -22.91 21.79 -16.18
CA SER A 430 -22.52 20.41 -16.39
C SER A 430 -23.32 19.40 -15.61
N VAL A 431 -23.42 18.20 -16.18
CA VAL A 431 -24.01 17.02 -15.55
C VAL A 431 -22.98 15.91 -15.65
N GLU A 432 -22.58 15.37 -14.51
CA GLU A 432 -21.62 14.27 -14.45
C GLU A 432 -22.23 13.04 -13.81
N TYR A 433 -22.12 11.90 -14.52
CA TYR A 433 -22.35 10.58 -13.92
C TYR A 433 -21.06 10.13 -13.21
N TYR A 434 -21.11 10.16 -11.88
CA TYR A 434 -19.97 9.91 -11.01
C TYR A 434 -20.05 8.50 -10.39
N MET A 435 -18.96 7.75 -10.52
CA MET A 435 -18.73 6.45 -9.90
C MET A 435 -17.60 6.60 -8.89
N GLN A 436 -17.92 6.36 -7.62
CA GLN A 436 -17.09 6.69 -6.46
C GLN A 436 -15.62 6.35 -6.67
N GLU A 437 -14.75 7.37 -6.64
CA GLU A 437 -13.28 7.24 -6.68
C GLU A 437 -12.74 6.40 -7.85
N ARG A 438 -13.50 6.35 -8.96
CA ARG A 438 -13.15 5.53 -10.12
C ARG A 438 -13.39 6.22 -11.46
N LEU A 439 -14.62 6.56 -11.81
CA LEU A 439 -14.95 7.10 -13.14
C LEU A 439 -15.92 8.28 -13.05
N GLY A 440 -15.74 9.27 -13.91
CA GLY A 440 -16.69 10.36 -14.14
C GLY A 440 -16.97 10.50 -15.63
N TYR A 441 -18.23 10.65 -15.99
CA TYR A 441 -18.66 11.00 -17.36
C TYR A 441 -19.43 12.31 -17.30
N GLU A 442 -18.78 13.41 -17.67
CA GLU A 442 -19.33 14.76 -17.61
C GLU A 442 -19.76 15.22 -18.99
N LEU A 443 -20.98 15.73 -19.10
CA LEU A 443 -21.45 16.54 -20.21
C LEU A 443 -21.49 18.01 -19.74
N LEU A 444 -20.70 18.86 -20.38
CA LEU A 444 -20.60 20.29 -20.12
C LEU A 444 -21.22 21.04 -21.31
N TYR A 445 -22.21 21.87 -21.01
CA TYR A 445 -22.75 22.85 -21.94
C TYR A 445 -22.32 24.24 -21.48
N MET A 446 -21.89 25.10 -22.41
CA MET A 446 -21.55 26.48 -22.09
C MET A 446 -22.23 27.42 -23.07
N TYR A 447 -22.92 28.43 -22.54
CA TYR A 447 -23.40 29.55 -23.34
C TYR A 447 -22.32 30.64 -23.35
N ARG A 448 -21.88 31.05 -24.54
CA ARG A 448 -20.90 32.13 -24.73
C ARG A 448 -21.63 33.40 -25.12
N ARG A 449 -21.31 34.50 -24.44
CA ARG A 449 -21.81 35.84 -24.76
C ARG A 449 -20.80 36.89 -24.32
N SER A 450 -20.32 37.71 -25.25
CA SER A 450 -19.43 38.83 -24.96
C SER A 450 -19.89 40.08 -25.71
N PRO A 451 -20.20 41.19 -25.01
CA PRO A 451 -20.30 41.32 -23.55
C PRO A 451 -21.52 40.60 -22.95
N PHE A 452 -21.38 40.04 -21.73
CA PHE A 452 -22.40 39.17 -21.13
C PHE A 452 -23.59 39.95 -20.49
N PHE A 453 -23.32 41.09 -19.87
CA PHE A 453 -24.29 41.85 -19.05
C PHE A 453 -24.86 43.11 -19.71
N SER A 454 -24.34 43.54 -20.87
CA SER A 454 -24.86 44.70 -21.62
C SER A 454 -25.84 44.28 -22.72
N SER A 455 -26.57 45.25 -23.27
CA SER A 455 -27.44 45.02 -24.42
C SER A 455 -26.62 44.97 -25.71
N LEU A 456 -26.94 44.02 -26.60
CA LEU A 456 -26.36 43.93 -27.94
C LEU A 456 -26.84 45.05 -28.89
N THR A 457 -27.76 45.90 -28.43
CA THR A 457 -28.41 46.96 -29.22
C THR A 457 -27.85 48.36 -28.94
N GLY A 458 -26.78 48.49 -28.16
CA GLY A 458 -26.25 49.79 -27.69
C GLY A 458 -24.73 49.96 -27.84
N GLU A 459 -24.11 49.13 -28.67
CA GLU A 459 -22.66 49.17 -28.93
C GLU A 459 -22.32 50.19 -30.04
N SER A 460 -21.08 50.67 -30.07
CA SER A 460 -20.64 51.64 -31.08
C SER A 460 -20.53 50.97 -32.45
N MET A 461 -20.70 51.73 -33.53
CA MET A 461 -20.52 51.19 -34.88
C MET A 461 -19.11 50.61 -35.03
N GLY A 462 -19.01 49.34 -35.42
CA GLY A 462 -17.75 48.60 -35.56
C GLY A 462 -17.36 47.69 -34.39
N ASP A 463 -18.03 47.78 -33.23
CA ASP A 463 -17.76 46.86 -32.11
C ASP A 463 -18.27 45.45 -32.43
N VAL A 464 -17.42 44.43 -32.19
CA VAL A 464 -17.74 43.02 -32.44
C VAL A 464 -18.26 42.36 -31.17
N PHE A 465 -19.48 41.85 -31.21
CA PHE A 465 -20.06 41.04 -30.15
C PHE A 465 -20.17 39.57 -30.55
N VAL A 466 -20.16 38.69 -29.55
CA VAL A 466 -20.16 37.23 -29.77
C VAL A 466 -21.31 36.59 -29.02
N GLU A 467 -22.02 35.69 -29.71
CA GLU A 467 -22.96 34.73 -29.12
C GLU A 467 -22.56 33.31 -29.54
N GLY A 468 -22.72 32.32 -28.67
CA GLY A 468 -22.34 30.97 -29.03
C GLY A 468 -22.71 29.91 -28.01
N HIS A 469 -22.52 28.66 -28.43
CA HIS A 469 -22.85 27.47 -27.68
C HIS A 469 -21.70 26.48 -27.77
N SER A 470 -21.31 25.93 -26.64
CA SER A 470 -20.31 24.87 -26.54
C SER A 470 -20.92 23.63 -25.93
N LEU A 471 -20.61 22.47 -26.49
CA LEU A 471 -20.94 21.17 -25.93
C LEU A 471 -19.67 20.32 -25.84
N GLN A 472 -19.34 19.88 -24.63
CA GLN A 472 -18.12 19.16 -24.33
C GLN A 472 -18.42 17.91 -23.49
N PHE A 473 -17.86 16.78 -23.88
CA PHE A 473 -17.88 15.54 -23.13
C PHE A 473 -16.52 15.29 -22.49
N LYS A 474 -16.49 14.95 -21.21
CA LYS A 474 -15.28 14.56 -20.49
C LYS A 474 -15.43 13.18 -19.86
N GLN A 475 -14.40 12.36 -20.01
CA GLN A 475 -14.23 11.13 -19.24
C GLN A 475 -13.08 11.30 -18.27
N LYS A 476 -13.33 11.06 -16.98
CA LYS A 476 -12.38 11.25 -15.88
C LYS A 476 -12.07 9.92 -15.20
N PHE A 477 -10.79 9.68 -14.92
CA PHE A 477 -10.27 8.49 -14.25
C PHE A 477 -9.74 8.89 -12.87
N TYR A 478 -10.59 8.79 -11.85
CA TYR A 478 -10.31 9.28 -10.50
C TYR A 478 -9.38 8.36 -9.72
N ASN A 479 -8.34 8.91 -9.11
CA ASN A 479 -7.64 8.28 -8.00
C ASN A 479 -8.49 8.26 -6.73
N LYS A 480 -8.20 7.29 -5.86
CA LYS A 480 -8.81 7.24 -4.53
C LYS A 480 -8.55 8.55 -3.81
N ASP A 481 -9.56 9.04 -3.11
CA ASP A 481 -9.49 10.29 -2.38
C ASP A 481 -8.31 10.26 -1.39
N GLN A 482 -7.45 11.25 -1.53
CA GLN A 482 -6.35 11.49 -0.61
C GLN A 482 -6.72 12.68 0.27
N LYS A 483 -5.98 12.94 1.35
CA LYS A 483 -6.21 14.09 2.25
C LYS A 483 -6.30 15.46 1.52
N HIS A 484 -5.83 15.54 0.28
CA HIS A 484 -5.79 16.75 -0.54
C HIS A 484 -6.75 16.76 -1.75
N GLY A 485 -7.56 15.70 -1.97
CA GLY A 485 -8.47 15.58 -3.11
C GLY A 485 -8.35 14.29 -3.91
N MET A 486 -9.21 14.17 -4.92
CA MET A 486 -9.25 13.09 -5.89
C MET A 486 -8.61 13.52 -7.22
N ILE A 487 -7.29 13.38 -7.32
CA ILE A 487 -6.55 13.61 -8.55
C ILE A 487 -7.06 12.68 -9.66
N TYR A 488 -7.25 13.19 -10.86
CA TYR A 488 -7.65 12.42 -12.02
C TYR A 488 -6.89 12.80 -13.29
N ILE A 489 -6.79 11.83 -14.19
CA ILE A 489 -6.47 12.05 -15.61
C ILE A 489 -7.77 11.86 -16.38
N GLY A 490 -7.97 12.59 -17.47
CA GLY A 490 -9.15 12.47 -18.29
C GLY A 490 -8.91 12.85 -19.74
N GLN A 491 -9.95 12.69 -20.53
CA GLN A 491 -10.02 13.12 -21.92
C GLN A 491 -11.26 13.96 -22.13
N ALA A 492 -11.16 14.97 -23.00
CA ALA A 492 -12.22 15.89 -23.33
C ALA A 492 -12.38 15.99 -24.85
N ALA A 493 -13.62 15.96 -25.33
CA ALA A 493 -13.97 16.18 -26.72
C ALA A 493 -15.14 17.15 -26.79
N GLY A 494 -15.15 18.08 -27.74
CA GLY A 494 -16.25 19.02 -27.83
C GLY A 494 -16.36 19.74 -29.16
N VAL A 495 -17.47 20.48 -29.26
CA VAL A 495 -17.80 21.35 -30.37
C VAL A 495 -18.24 22.71 -29.84
N ASP A 496 -17.68 23.77 -30.41
CA ASP A 496 -18.07 25.15 -30.12
C ASP A 496 -18.63 25.77 -31.40
N ILE A 497 -19.78 26.43 -31.28
CA ILE A 497 -20.47 27.11 -32.39
C ILE A 497 -20.68 28.55 -31.94
N ASN A 498 -19.93 29.47 -32.52
CA ASN A 498 -19.99 30.89 -32.17
C ASN A 498 -20.39 31.73 -33.39
N ARG A 499 -21.00 32.88 -33.15
CA ARG A 499 -21.30 33.90 -34.13
C ARG A 499 -20.75 35.24 -33.64
N TYR A 500 -19.83 35.79 -34.41
CA TYR A 500 -19.30 37.13 -34.25
C TYR A 500 -20.16 38.06 -35.10
N SER A 501 -20.66 39.16 -34.53
CA SER A 501 -21.53 40.10 -35.24
C SER A 501 -21.09 41.53 -34.95
N ALA A 502 -21.24 42.40 -35.94
CA ALA A 502 -20.93 43.82 -35.83
C ALA A 502 -21.95 44.66 -36.61
N ILE A 503 -22.22 45.87 -36.13
CA ILE A 503 -23.06 46.86 -36.83
C ILE A 503 -22.15 47.77 -37.65
N VAL A 504 -22.43 47.87 -38.95
CA VAL A 504 -21.65 48.66 -39.89
C VAL A 504 -22.52 49.60 -40.73
N ASN A 505 -21.90 50.65 -41.27
CA ASN A 505 -22.61 51.62 -42.11
C ASN A 505 -22.94 51.00 -43.47
N GLY A 506 -24.21 50.66 -43.70
CA GLY A 506 -24.70 50.13 -44.97
C GLY A 506 -25.09 51.21 -46.00
N GLY A 507 -24.73 52.47 -45.76
CA GLY A 507 -25.08 53.62 -46.60
C GLY A 507 -26.41 54.26 -46.16
N ALA A 508 -27.55 53.71 -46.61
CA ALA A 508 -28.88 54.27 -46.32
C ALA A 508 -29.43 53.87 -44.93
N THR A 509 -29.01 52.71 -44.42
CA THR A 509 -29.35 52.20 -43.09
C THR A 509 -28.17 51.38 -42.56
N ASP A 510 -28.03 51.33 -41.24
CA ASP A 510 -27.07 50.44 -40.60
C ASP A 510 -27.38 48.98 -40.94
N LYS A 511 -26.32 48.18 -41.10
CA LYS A 511 -26.41 46.76 -41.44
C LYS A 511 -25.63 45.95 -40.41
N THR A 512 -26.22 44.86 -39.94
CA THR A 512 -25.48 43.86 -39.15
C THR A 512 -24.81 42.87 -40.09
N ILE A 513 -23.50 42.67 -39.92
CA ILE A 513 -22.71 41.64 -40.59
C ILE A 513 -22.24 40.62 -39.57
N SER A 514 -21.99 39.37 -40.00
CA SER A 514 -21.53 38.32 -39.08
C SER A 514 -20.56 37.32 -39.71
N GLU A 515 -19.71 36.75 -38.85
CA GLU A 515 -18.91 35.55 -39.11
C GLU A 515 -19.33 34.44 -38.14
N GLY A 516 -19.62 33.26 -38.69
CA GLY A 516 -19.83 32.03 -37.94
C GLY A 516 -18.52 31.28 -37.73
N GLU A 517 -18.31 30.75 -36.54
CA GLU A 517 -17.18 29.91 -36.15
C GLU A 517 -17.70 28.56 -35.67
N THR A 518 -17.08 27.48 -36.15
CA THR A 518 -17.30 26.14 -35.62
C THR A 518 -15.96 25.50 -35.30
N GLU A 519 -15.79 25.08 -34.05
CA GLU A 519 -14.58 24.43 -33.57
C GLU A 519 -14.89 22.98 -33.20
N TYR A 520 -14.01 22.06 -33.60
CA TYR A 520 -14.01 20.69 -33.08
C TYR A 520 -12.69 20.44 -32.40
N TYR A 521 -12.71 19.85 -31.20
CA TYR A 521 -11.48 19.58 -30.47
C TYR A 521 -11.51 18.28 -29.68
N TYR A 522 -10.32 17.74 -29.45
CA TYR A 522 -10.07 16.61 -28.57
C TYR A 522 -8.77 16.84 -27.80
N GLY A 523 -8.73 16.48 -26.52
CA GLY A 523 -7.52 16.55 -25.75
C GLY A 523 -7.57 15.82 -24.42
N VAL A 524 -6.48 15.97 -23.67
CA VAL A 524 -6.29 15.35 -22.37
C VAL A 524 -6.34 16.39 -21.28
N ILE A 525 -6.91 16.00 -20.14
CA ILE A 525 -7.04 16.85 -18.95
C ILE A 525 -6.44 16.13 -17.74
N VAL A 526 -5.91 16.92 -16.83
CA VAL A 526 -5.52 16.54 -15.48
C VAL A 526 -6.25 17.48 -14.54
N GLY A 527 -6.81 16.94 -13.47
CA GLY A 527 -7.50 17.75 -12.48
C GLY A 527 -7.48 17.13 -11.12
N ASP A 528 -8.01 17.88 -10.17
CA ASP A 528 -8.22 17.46 -8.80
C ASP A 528 -9.61 17.86 -8.35
N ARG A 529 -10.29 16.92 -7.69
CA ARG A 529 -11.64 17.12 -7.16
C ARG A 529 -11.63 17.10 -5.64
N TRP A 530 -12.14 18.16 -5.05
CA TRP A 530 -12.32 18.28 -3.61
C TRP A 530 -13.78 18.08 -3.23
N MET A 531 -14.03 17.14 -2.32
CA MET A 531 -15.33 16.93 -1.71
C MET A 531 -15.18 16.28 -0.34
N LYS A 532 -16.06 16.60 0.62
CA LYS A 532 -15.93 16.15 2.02
C LYS A 532 -16.22 14.67 2.22
N ASN A 533 -17.09 14.08 1.39
CA ASN A 533 -17.48 12.67 1.50
C ASN A 533 -17.76 12.10 0.10
N PRO A 534 -16.78 11.44 -0.54
CA PRO A 534 -16.91 10.88 -1.89
C PRO A 534 -18.06 9.88 -2.08
N GLY A 535 -18.60 9.30 -1.00
CA GLY A 535 -19.69 8.34 -1.01
C GLY A 535 -21.06 8.91 -0.62
N ASN A 536 -21.20 10.23 -0.47
CA ASN A 536 -22.45 10.84 0.00
C ASN A 536 -22.73 12.19 -0.68
N ALA A 537 -23.99 12.64 -0.61
CA ALA A 537 -24.39 13.92 -1.17
C ALA A 537 -23.61 15.09 -0.55
N GLY A 538 -23.22 16.05 -1.38
CA GLY A 538 -22.43 17.20 -0.92
C GLY A 538 -21.87 18.06 -2.06
N PHE A 539 -21.28 19.19 -1.67
CA PHE A 539 -20.58 20.07 -2.60
C PHE A 539 -19.26 19.47 -3.07
N THR A 540 -18.93 19.74 -4.34
CA THR A 540 -17.68 19.39 -4.98
C THR A 540 -17.06 20.64 -5.57
N ILE A 541 -15.73 20.74 -5.53
CA ILE A 541 -14.96 21.72 -6.31
C ILE A 541 -14.03 20.93 -7.21
N ASP A 542 -14.01 21.27 -8.49
CA ASP A 542 -13.27 20.54 -9.51
C ASP A 542 -12.36 21.50 -10.27
N ALA A 543 -11.05 21.39 -10.08
CA ALA A 543 -10.08 22.22 -10.76
C ALA A 543 -9.32 21.38 -11.80
N TYR A 544 -9.23 21.85 -13.03
CA TYR A 544 -8.56 21.10 -14.10
C TYR A 544 -7.81 21.98 -15.08
N PHE A 545 -6.80 21.36 -15.69
CA PHE A 545 -6.00 21.91 -16.78
C PHE A 545 -5.79 20.84 -17.85
N GLY A 546 -5.67 21.24 -19.11
CA GLY A 546 -5.41 20.32 -20.20
C GLY A 546 -5.05 21.00 -21.50
N LEU A 547 -4.62 20.18 -22.45
CA LEU A 547 -4.22 20.59 -23.79
C LEU A 547 -4.83 19.63 -24.80
N GLY A 548 -5.14 20.13 -25.99
CA GLY A 548 -5.71 19.33 -27.06
C GLY A 548 -5.24 19.73 -28.45
N LEU A 549 -5.92 19.15 -29.42
CA LEU A 549 -5.81 19.49 -30.83
C LEU A 549 -7.21 19.84 -31.32
N GLY A 550 -7.34 20.99 -31.96
CA GLY A 550 -8.60 21.50 -32.48
C GLY A 550 -8.49 21.93 -33.93
N TYR A 551 -9.63 21.96 -34.61
CA TYR A 551 -9.79 22.52 -35.94
C TYR A 551 -10.93 23.53 -35.93
N ARG A 552 -10.65 24.73 -36.45
CA ARG A 552 -11.59 25.84 -36.57
C ARG A 552 -12.02 26.05 -38.00
N TYR A 553 -13.32 26.15 -38.21
CA TYR A 553 -13.95 26.57 -39.46
C TYR A 553 -14.59 27.94 -39.30
N ILE A 554 -14.45 28.80 -40.31
CA ILE A 554 -15.06 30.14 -40.36
C ILE A 554 -15.95 30.23 -41.60
N SER A 555 -17.17 30.75 -41.43
CA SER A 555 -18.10 31.08 -42.50
C SER A 555 -18.50 32.55 -42.39
N LYS A 556 -18.52 33.28 -43.51
CA LYS A 556 -18.88 34.70 -43.56
C LYS A 556 -20.28 34.88 -44.14
N ASP A 557 -21.10 35.73 -43.54
CA ASP A 557 -22.45 36.07 -44.04
C ASP A 557 -22.47 37.40 -44.82
N TYR A 558 -21.32 37.80 -45.36
CA TYR A 558 -21.17 38.99 -46.19
C TYR A 558 -20.20 38.71 -47.35
N GLN A 559 -20.37 39.45 -48.44
CA GLN A 559 -19.62 39.25 -49.69
C GLN A 559 -18.53 40.30 -49.92
N ASP A 560 -18.70 41.49 -49.34
CA ASP A 560 -17.76 42.59 -49.51
C ASP A 560 -16.55 42.41 -48.58
N LYS A 561 -15.38 42.23 -49.19
CA LYS A 561 -14.11 41.99 -48.49
C LYS A 561 -13.63 43.19 -47.67
N ALA A 562 -14.18 44.40 -47.91
CA ALA A 562 -13.87 45.56 -47.09
C ALA A 562 -14.24 45.36 -45.61
N TRP A 563 -15.20 44.47 -45.32
CA TRP A 563 -15.62 44.14 -43.96
C TRP A 563 -14.72 43.14 -43.24
N ASP A 564 -13.74 42.52 -43.93
CA ASP A 564 -12.80 41.59 -43.29
C ASP A 564 -11.95 42.26 -42.20
N SER A 565 -11.71 43.57 -42.29
CA SER A 565 -11.01 44.33 -41.26
C SER A 565 -11.83 44.50 -39.97
N VAL A 566 -13.16 44.41 -40.04
CA VAL A 566 -14.03 44.49 -38.85
C VAL A 566 -13.84 43.27 -37.96
N PHE A 567 -13.58 42.11 -38.57
CA PHE A 567 -13.37 40.84 -37.88
C PHE A 567 -11.88 40.46 -37.81
N GLU A 568 -10.96 41.42 -37.91
CA GLU A 568 -9.51 41.13 -37.92
C GLU A 568 -9.04 40.44 -36.63
N GLU A 569 -9.71 40.73 -35.50
CA GLU A 569 -9.48 40.10 -34.20
C GLU A 569 -10.12 38.71 -34.06
N VAL A 570 -10.99 38.30 -34.99
CA VAL A 570 -11.62 36.97 -34.98
C VAL A 570 -10.58 35.92 -35.35
N PRO A 571 -10.48 34.82 -34.60
CA PRO A 571 -9.51 33.77 -34.88
C PRO A 571 -9.71 33.14 -36.26
N ARG A 572 -8.60 32.92 -36.98
CA ARG A 572 -8.63 32.37 -38.35
C ARG A 572 -8.88 30.85 -38.37
N ALA A 573 -9.45 30.39 -39.47
CA ALA A 573 -9.66 28.96 -39.73
C ALA A 573 -8.32 28.19 -39.77
N GLY A 574 -8.33 26.95 -39.29
CA GLY A 574 -7.16 26.08 -39.28
C GLY A 574 -7.01 25.26 -37.99
N VAL A 575 -5.87 24.59 -37.89
CA VAL A 575 -5.50 23.78 -36.71
C VAL A 575 -5.01 24.70 -35.59
N TYR A 576 -5.47 24.45 -34.37
CA TYR A 576 -5.03 25.16 -33.17
C TYR A 576 -4.90 24.22 -31.97
N VAL A 577 -4.25 24.69 -30.90
CA VAL A 577 -4.08 23.96 -29.64
C VAL A 577 -5.04 24.56 -28.61
N PRO A 578 -6.21 23.94 -28.36
CA PRO A 578 -7.09 24.38 -27.28
C PRO A 578 -6.45 24.13 -25.92
N ILE A 579 -6.60 25.10 -25.02
CA ILE A 579 -6.23 25.00 -23.62
C ILE A 579 -7.52 24.78 -22.82
N PHE A 580 -7.60 23.66 -22.12
CA PHE A 580 -8.69 23.39 -21.19
C PHE A 580 -8.28 23.91 -19.82
N PHE A 581 -9.08 24.81 -19.25
CA PHE A 581 -8.92 25.22 -17.86
C PHE A 581 -10.30 25.46 -17.27
N GLY A 582 -10.48 25.10 -16.01
CA GLY A 582 -11.72 25.41 -15.32
C GLY A 582 -11.67 25.09 -13.84
N ILE A 583 -12.46 25.84 -13.09
CA ILE A 583 -12.85 25.53 -11.72
C ILE A 583 -14.37 25.39 -11.73
N ASN A 584 -14.91 24.21 -11.46
CA ASN A 584 -16.35 23.99 -11.42
C ASN A 584 -16.80 23.74 -9.97
N ILE A 585 -17.90 24.37 -9.58
CA ILE A 585 -18.59 24.07 -8.33
C ILE A 585 -19.73 23.15 -8.67
N GLY A 586 -19.78 22.00 -8.00
CA GLY A 586 -20.80 20.98 -8.21
C GLY A 586 -21.53 20.60 -6.94
N TYR A 587 -22.67 19.96 -7.12
CA TYR A 587 -23.43 19.33 -6.04
C TYR A 587 -23.81 17.90 -6.43
N LEU A 588 -23.40 16.94 -5.62
CA LEU A 588 -23.72 15.53 -5.77
C LEU A 588 -25.11 15.25 -5.18
N GLY A 589 -26.08 14.99 -6.05
CA GLY A 589 -27.52 15.16 -5.75
C GLY A 589 -28.23 14.05 -4.96
N PHE A 590 -27.59 12.93 -4.62
CA PHE A 590 -28.32 11.78 -4.05
C PHE A 590 -27.54 11.11 -2.91
N LYS A 591 -28.16 10.90 -1.75
CA LYS A 591 -27.51 10.11 -0.68
C LYS A 591 -27.37 8.67 -1.15
N LYS A 592 -26.30 7.98 -0.74
CA LYS A 592 -26.21 6.52 -0.86
C LYS A 592 -27.46 5.95 -0.21
N HIS A 593 -28.34 5.29 -0.97
CA HIS A 593 -29.37 4.47 -0.35
C HIS A 593 -28.62 3.41 0.45
N GLN A 594 -28.64 3.54 1.78
CA GLN A 594 -28.45 2.40 2.65
C GLN A 594 -29.60 1.47 2.29
N THR A 595 -29.32 0.43 1.52
CA THR A 595 -30.22 -0.71 1.39
C THR A 595 -30.29 -1.35 2.78
N ASN A 596 -31.21 -0.86 3.60
CA ASN A 596 -31.71 -1.61 4.74
C ASN A 596 -32.50 -2.78 4.16
N GLY A 597 -31.89 -3.97 4.23
CA GLY A 597 -32.54 -5.25 4.00
C GLY A 597 -32.67 -5.71 2.54
N PRO A 598 -32.69 -7.03 2.31
CA PRO A 598 -33.04 -7.60 1.01
C PRO A 598 -34.54 -7.43 0.76
N VAL A 599 -34.91 -6.82 -0.37
CA VAL A 599 -36.27 -6.87 -0.91
C VAL A 599 -36.38 -8.12 -1.79
N ARG A 600 -37.13 -9.10 -1.25
CA ARG A 600 -37.69 -10.34 -1.82
C ARG A 600 -36.75 -11.35 -2.47
#